data_AF-A0A920TWZ5-F1
#
_entry.id   AF-A0A920TWZ5-F1
#
_cell.length_a   1.000
_cell.length_b   1.000
_cell.length_c   1.000
_cell.angle_alpha   90.00
_cell.angle_beta   90.00
_cell.angle_gamma   90.00
#
_symmetry.space_group_name_H-M   'P 1'
#
loop_
_entity.id
_entity.type
_entity.pdbx_description
1 polymer ?
#
loop_
_entity_poly.entity_id
_entity_poly.type
_entity_poly.pdbx_seq_one_letter_code
_entity_poly.pdbx_strand_id
1 'polypeptide(L)'
;MILEELKEEYQSRNLQILEVADGYQLCTRHEFNDWIRKFLKLDRSSRLSQPGLDTLSIIAYKQPLTRQEVDDIRGVGSSGVIKTLLEKKIIGPAGRKKVPGRPIMYRTTKNFLNILA
;
A
#
# COMPACT_ATOMS: atom_id res chain seq x y z
N MET A 1 -16.81 18.64 -13.62
CA MET A 1 -17.49 18.41 -14.90
C MET A 1 -16.51 18.00 -16.01
N ILE A 2 -15.36 18.65 -16.19
CA ILE A 2 -14.33 18.27 -17.19
C ILE A 2 -13.79 16.84 -17.01
N LEU A 3 -13.59 16.40 -15.76
CA LEU A 3 -13.05 15.08 -15.49
C LEU A 3 -13.99 13.95 -15.95
N GLU A 4 -15.30 14.16 -15.84
CA GLU A 4 -16.27 13.13 -16.21
C GLU A 4 -16.32 12.95 -17.73
N GLU A 5 -16.25 14.07 -18.45
CA GLU A 5 -16.10 14.11 -19.92
C GLU A 5 -14.83 13.37 -20.36
N LEU A 6 -13.71 13.60 -19.65
CA LEU A 6 -12.45 12.92 -19.92
C LEU A 6 -12.53 11.41 -19.61
N LYS A 7 -13.24 11.02 -18.54
CA LYS A 7 -13.47 9.59 -18.25
C LYS A 7 -14.29 8.91 -19.35
N GLU A 8 -15.32 9.58 -19.87
CA GLU A 8 -16.13 9.08 -20.99
C GLU A 8 -15.30 8.91 -22.26
N GLU A 9 -14.46 9.90 -22.63
CA GLU A 9 -13.58 9.79 -23.80
C GLU A 9 -12.63 8.57 -23.69
N TYR A 10 -12.09 8.33 -22.50
CA TYR A 10 -11.18 7.22 -22.24
C TYR A 10 -11.88 5.85 -22.16
N GLN A 11 -13.22 5.77 -22.16
CA GLN A 11 -13.92 4.48 -22.23
C GLN A 11 -13.64 3.70 -23.53
N SER A 12 -13.33 4.40 -24.62
CA SER A 12 -12.99 3.80 -25.92
C SER A 12 -11.48 3.54 -26.10
N ARG A 13 -10.64 3.95 -25.14
CA ARG A 13 -9.18 3.89 -25.23
C ARG A 13 -8.61 2.76 -24.37
N ASN A 14 -7.37 2.37 -24.66
CA ASN A 14 -6.63 1.34 -23.91
C ASN A 14 -6.11 1.82 -22.53
N LEU A 15 -6.30 3.10 -22.22
CA LEU A 15 -5.97 3.73 -20.95
C LEU A 15 -7.26 4.10 -20.21
N GLN A 16 -7.19 4.21 -18.90
CA GLN A 16 -8.28 4.57 -17.99
C GLN A 16 -7.78 5.58 -16.95
N ILE A 17 -8.69 6.40 -16.44
CA ILE A 17 -8.41 7.35 -15.37
C ILE A 17 -8.92 6.75 -14.07
N LEU A 18 -8.01 6.54 -13.11
CA LEU A 18 -8.32 6.04 -11.78
C LEU A 18 -8.20 7.16 -10.75
N GLU A 19 -9.08 7.15 -9.76
CA GLU A 19 -9.00 8.03 -8.60
C GLU A 19 -8.21 7.33 -7.49
N VAL A 20 -7.06 7.87 -7.11
CA VAL A 20 -6.15 7.28 -6.13
C VAL A 20 -5.62 8.37 -5.20
N ALA A 21 -5.77 8.17 -3.89
CA ALA A 21 -5.19 9.05 -2.85
C ALA A 21 -5.55 10.54 -3.02
N ASP A 22 -6.84 10.84 -3.22
CA ASP A 22 -7.38 12.19 -3.47
C ASP A 22 -6.83 12.86 -4.75
N GLY A 23 -6.35 12.06 -5.71
CA GLY A 23 -5.88 12.53 -7.00
C GLY A 23 -6.28 11.58 -8.14
N TYR A 24 -5.87 11.93 -9.36
CA TYR A 24 -6.17 11.14 -10.56
C TYR A 24 -4.90 10.60 -11.20
N GLN A 25 -4.93 9.35 -11.64
CA GLN A 25 -3.84 8.69 -12.35
C GLN A 25 -4.32 8.11 -13.67
N LEU A 26 -3.50 8.28 -14.71
CA LEU A 26 -3.70 7.62 -15.99
C LEU A 26 -3.05 6.23 -15.94
N CYS A 27 -3.85 5.18 -16.08
CA CYS A 27 -3.41 3.80 -15.97
C CYS A 27 -3.81 3.01 -17.22
N THR A 28 -3.09 1.95 -17.54
CA THR A 28 -3.51 0.99 -18.56
C THR A 28 -4.71 0.18 -18.08
N ARG A 29 -5.55 -0.31 -19.01
CA ARG A 29 -6.64 -1.22 -18.65
C ARG A 29 -6.13 -2.52 -18.04
N HIS A 30 -6.91 -3.08 -17.11
CA HIS A 30 -6.56 -4.30 -16.39
C HIS A 30 -6.42 -5.51 -17.35
N GLU A 31 -7.12 -5.52 -18.48
CA GLU A 31 -7.01 -6.53 -19.54
C GLU A 31 -5.57 -6.69 -20.08
N PHE A 32 -4.77 -5.62 -20.04
CA PHE A 32 -3.39 -5.64 -20.53
C PHE A 32 -2.36 -6.01 -19.46
N ASN A 33 -2.79 -6.32 -18.23
CA ASN A 33 -1.89 -6.51 -17.08
C ASN A 33 -0.83 -7.59 -17.36
N ASP A 34 -1.22 -8.73 -17.93
CA ASP A 34 -0.27 -9.82 -18.23
C ASP A 34 0.77 -9.42 -19.29
N TRP A 35 0.35 -8.68 -20.32
CA TRP A 35 1.25 -8.17 -21.36
C TRP A 35 2.23 -7.15 -20.81
N ILE A 36 1.74 -6.21 -20.01
CA ILE A 36 2.56 -5.16 -19.38
C ILE A 36 3.56 -5.78 -18.40
N ARG A 37 3.14 -6.76 -17.60
CA ARG A 37 4.04 -7.48 -16.70
C ARG A 37 5.16 -8.19 -17.43
N LYS A 38 4.85 -8.89 -18.53
CA LYS A 38 5.85 -9.54 -19.39
C LYS A 38 6.82 -8.52 -19.97
N PHE A 39 6.29 -7.42 -20.51
CA PHE A 39 7.08 -6.36 -21.12
C PHE A 39 8.04 -5.69 -20.12
N LEU A 40 7.52 -5.32 -18.94
CA LEU A 40 8.28 -4.66 -17.88
C LEU A 40 9.12 -5.63 -17.03
N LYS A 41 9.06 -6.94 -17.31
CA LYS A 41 9.70 -8.00 -16.51
C LYS A 41 9.40 -7.85 -15.01
N LEU A 42 8.15 -7.49 -14.69
CA LEU A 42 7.71 -7.33 -13.31
C LEU A 42 7.59 -8.71 -12.68
N ASP A 43 8.47 -8.99 -11.72
CA ASP A 43 8.47 -10.25 -11.00
C ASP A 43 7.19 -10.42 -10.14
N ARG A 44 6.71 -11.66 -9.97
CA ARG A 44 5.56 -11.97 -9.09
C ARG A 44 5.80 -11.61 -7.61
N SER A 45 7.02 -11.21 -7.25
CA SER A 45 7.51 -10.80 -5.93
C SER A 45 6.79 -9.56 -5.32
N SER A 46 5.88 -8.93 -6.06
CA SER A 46 5.16 -7.75 -5.56
C SER A 46 4.09 -8.06 -4.52
N ARG A 47 3.52 -9.29 -4.50
CA ARG A 47 2.44 -9.64 -3.56
C ARG A 47 2.96 -9.81 -2.14
N LEU A 48 2.26 -9.20 -1.18
CA LEU A 48 2.50 -9.45 0.24
C LEU A 48 2.05 -10.86 0.59
N SER A 49 2.82 -11.53 1.45
CA SER A 49 2.41 -12.80 2.05
C SER A 49 1.22 -12.58 2.99
N GLN A 50 0.52 -13.65 3.38
CA GLN A 50 -0.60 -13.56 4.33
C GLN A 50 -0.18 -12.88 5.65
N PRO A 51 0.94 -13.24 6.31
CA PRO A 51 1.42 -12.51 7.49
C PRO A 51 1.70 -11.01 7.21
N GLY A 52 2.11 -10.70 5.98
CA GLY A 52 2.29 -9.35 5.48
C GLY A 52 0.99 -8.55 5.45
N LEU A 53 -0.06 -9.15 4.88
CA LEU A 53 -1.40 -8.55 4.81
C LEU A 53 -2.02 -8.38 6.20
N ASP A 54 -1.91 -9.38 7.08
CA ASP A 54 -2.46 -9.30 8.43
C ASP A 54 -1.80 -8.15 9.22
N THR A 55 -0.47 -8.06 9.15
CA THR A 55 0.30 -6.98 9.80
C THR A 55 -0.03 -5.62 9.22
N LEU A 56 -0.12 -5.52 7.89
CA LEU A 56 -0.47 -4.27 7.21
C LEU A 56 -1.87 -3.80 7.59
N SER A 57 -2.83 -4.73 7.69
CA SER A 57 -4.22 -4.43 8.05
C SER A 57 -4.30 -3.86 9.46
N ILE A 58 -3.60 -4.48 10.43
CA ILE A 58 -3.52 -3.94 11.80
C ILE A 58 -2.98 -2.52 11.80
N ILE A 59 -1.89 -2.26 11.06
CA ILE A 59 -1.31 -0.91 10.99
C ILE A 59 -2.29 0.08 10.35
N ALA A 60 -2.94 -0.27 9.25
CA ALA A 60 -3.88 0.62 8.56
C ALA A 60 -5.06 1.06 9.46
N TYR A 61 -5.60 0.14 10.27
CA TYR A 61 -6.76 0.42 11.13
C TYR A 61 -6.41 0.97 12.52
N LYS A 62 -5.20 0.73 13.04
CA LYS A 62 -4.82 1.08 14.42
C LYS A 62 -3.69 2.10 14.50
N GLN A 63 -3.21 2.64 13.38
CA GLN A 63 -2.17 3.67 13.36
C GLN A 63 -2.57 4.93 14.14
N PRO A 64 -1.61 5.63 14.77
CA PRO A 64 -0.20 5.26 14.90
C PRO A 64 0.04 4.27 16.06
N LEU A 65 0.77 3.17 15.80
CA LEU A 65 1.12 2.16 16.80
C LEU A 65 2.55 1.64 16.65
N THR A 66 3.10 1.09 17.72
CA THR A 66 4.47 0.54 17.80
C THR A 66 4.54 -0.91 17.31
N ARG A 67 5.74 -1.40 17.01
CA ARG A 67 5.94 -2.83 16.70
C ARG A 67 5.40 -3.75 17.81
N GLN A 68 5.63 -3.39 19.07
CA GLN A 68 5.22 -4.22 20.18
C GLN A 68 3.69 -4.38 20.21
N GLU A 69 2.95 -3.28 20.03
CA GLU A 69 1.49 -3.32 19.96
C GLU A 69 0.98 -4.16 18.77
N VAL A 70 1.69 -4.14 17.64
CA VAL A 70 1.38 -5.03 16.50
C VAL A 70 1.59 -6.50 16.89
N ASP A 71 2.71 -6.81 17.52
CA ASP A 71 3.04 -8.18 17.96
C ASP A 71 2.03 -8.69 18.99
N ASP A 72 1.60 -7.83 19.92
CA ASP A 72 0.60 -8.15 20.93
C ASP A 72 -0.77 -8.47 20.30
N ILE A 73 -1.19 -7.71 19.26
CA ILE A 73 -2.43 -7.98 18.53
C ILE A 73 -2.32 -9.25 17.69
N ARG A 74 -1.18 -9.49 17.04
CA ARG A 74 -0.97 -10.69 16.20
C ARG A 74 -0.71 -11.96 17.00
N GLY A 75 -0.31 -11.83 18.25
CA GLY A 75 0.17 -12.94 19.08
C GLY A 75 1.50 -13.55 18.62
N VAL A 76 2.16 -12.98 17.60
CA VAL A 76 3.42 -13.45 17.02
C VAL A 76 4.31 -12.29 16.58
N GLY A 77 5.62 -12.51 16.54
CA GLY A 77 6.59 -11.48 16.16
C GLY A 77 6.46 -11.02 14.69
N SER A 78 6.48 -9.71 14.46
CA SER A 78 6.24 -9.08 13.16
C SER A 78 7.43 -8.26 12.66
N SER A 79 8.61 -8.38 13.28
CA SER A 79 9.81 -7.61 12.95
C SER A 79 10.21 -7.72 11.47
N GLY A 80 10.27 -8.95 10.94
CA GLY A 80 10.60 -9.19 9.53
C GLY A 80 9.57 -8.61 8.57
N VAL A 81 8.29 -8.77 8.89
CA VAL A 81 7.18 -8.22 8.08
C VAL A 81 7.22 -6.70 8.06
N ILE A 82 7.38 -6.05 9.23
CA ILE A 82 7.49 -4.59 9.33
C ILE A 82 8.68 -4.09 8.51
N LYS A 83 9.83 -4.78 8.57
CA LYS A 83 11.00 -4.45 7.74
C LYS A 83 10.66 -4.47 6.26
N THR A 84 10.02 -5.54 5.76
CA THR A 84 9.60 -5.64 4.36
C THR A 84 8.59 -4.57 3.96
N LEU A 85 7.63 -4.25 4.83
CA LEU A 85 6.64 -3.20 4.57
C LEU A 85 7.27 -1.80 4.50
N LEU A 86 8.30 -1.54 5.31
CA LEU A 86 9.11 -0.32 5.26
C LEU A 86 9.94 -0.24 3.97
N GLU A 87 10.61 -1.33 3.59
CA GLU A 87 11.41 -1.42 2.35
C GLU A 87 10.55 -1.17 1.10
N LYS A 88 9.33 -1.73 1.08
CA LYS A 88 8.32 -1.48 0.03
C LYS A 88 7.66 -0.10 0.14
N LYS A 89 8.03 0.72 1.13
CA LYS A 89 7.49 2.06 1.41
C LYS A 89 5.97 2.08 1.61
N ILE A 90 5.37 0.97 2.01
CA ILE A 90 3.92 0.84 2.24
C ILE A 90 3.55 1.44 3.59
N ILE A 91 4.44 1.27 4.57
CA ILE A 91 4.36 1.92 5.89
C ILE A 91 5.58 2.81 6.11
N GLY A 92 5.48 3.72 7.07
CA GLY A 92 6.55 4.64 7.46
C GLY A 92 6.42 5.10 8.90
N PRO A 93 7.42 5.85 9.42
CA PRO A 93 7.42 6.31 10.80
C PRO A 93 6.32 7.37 11.07
N ALA A 94 5.68 7.25 12.22
CA ALA A 94 4.69 8.17 12.77
C ALA A 94 5.21 8.93 14.01
N GLY A 95 6.52 8.98 14.20
CA GLY A 95 7.16 9.53 15.39
C GLY A 95 7.50 8.46 16.42
N ARG A 96 7.68 8.87 17.68
CA ARG A 96 8.02 7.98 18.80
C ARG A 96 7.01 8.10 19.93
N LYS A 97 6.62 6.98 20.52
CA LYS A 97 5.68 6.95 21.66
C LYS A 97 6.36 7.54 22.91
N LYS A 98 5.63 8.35 23.68
CA LYS A 98 6.14 9.01 24.92
C LYS A 98 6.10 8.06 26.13
N VAL A 99 6.78 6.92 25.99
CA VAL A 99 6.95 5.89 27.04
C VAL A 99 8.44 5.53 27.17
N PRO A 100 8.87 4.86 28.25
CA PRO A 100 10.26 4.36 28.36
C PRO A 100 10.70 3.59 27.11
N GLY A 101 11.94 3.81 26.67
CA GLY A 101 12.48 3.27 25.42
C GLY A 101 12.08 4.04 24.14
N ARG A 102 11.11 4.96 24.22
CA ARG A 102 10.63 5.82 23.11
C ARG A 102 10.53 5.08 21.76
N PRO A 103 9.76 3.98 21.71
CA PRO A 103 9.68 3.13 20.52
C PRO A 103 9.09 3.88 19.33
N ILE A 104 9.52 3.50 18.13
CA ILE A 104 9.02 4.05 16.86
C ILE A 104 7.56 3.59 16.68
N MET A 105 6.71 4.52 16.27
CA MET A 105 5.34 4.24 15.82
C MET A 105 5.30 4.21 14.30
N TYR A 106 4.38 3.43 13.74
CA TYR A 106 4.21 3.23 12.30
C TYR A 106 2.82 3.66 11.83
N ARG A 107 2.75 4.04 10.56
CA ARG A 107 1.53 4.36 9.81
C ARG A 107 1.68 3.97 8.34
N THR A 108 0.59 3.81 7.62
CA THR A 108 0.54 3.68 6.16
C THR A 108 1.01 4.96 5.48
N THR A 109 1.56 4.80 4.27
CA THR A 109 2.00 5.92 3.42
C THR A 109 1.00 6.14 2.28
N LYS A 110 1.23 7.14 1.43
CA LYS A 110 0.46 7.27 0.19
C LYS A 110 0.63 6.07 -0.75
N ASN A 111 1.79 5.39 -0.72
CA ASN A 111 2.06 4.23 -1.56
C ASN A 111 1.20 3.01 -1.18
N PHE A 112 0.70 2.95 0.05
CA PHE A 112 -0.27 1.93 0.46
C PHE A 112 -1.55 1.99 -0.38
N LEU A 113 -2.03 3.19 -0.71
CA LEU A 113 -3.26 3.38 -1.48
C LEU A 113 -3.12 2.86 -2.92
N ASN A 114 -1.92 2.94 -3.50
CA ASN A 114 -1.61 2.36 -4.82
C ASN A 114 -1.68 0.81 -4.83
N ILE A 115 -1.66 0.16 -3.67
CA ILE A 115 -1.79 -1.31 -3.56
C ILE A 115 -3.26 -1.70 -3.36
N LEU A 116 -4.10 -0.79 -2.85
CA LEU A 116 -5.53 -1.02 -2.66
C LEU A 116 -6.37 -0.69 -3.91
N ALA A 117 -5.92 0.26 -4.72
CA ALA A 117 -6.52 0.63 -6.00
C ALA A 117 -6.14 -0.37 -7.11
#